data_AF-A0A6J1WF38-F1
#
_entry.id   AF-A0A6J1WF38-F1
#
_cell.length_a   1.000
_cell.length_b   1.000
_cell.length_c   1.000
_cell.angle_alpha   90.00
_cell.angle_beta   90.00
_cell.angle_gamma   90.00
#
_symmetry.space_group_name_H-M   'P 1'
#
loop_
_entity.id
_entity.type
_entity.pdbx_description
1 polymer ?
#
loop_
_entity_poly.entity_id
_entity_poly.type
_entity_poly.pdbx_seq_one_letter_code
_entity_poly.pdbx_strand_id
1 'polypeptide(L)'
;MDPTASVNNDIIETIENEEEILDDSEERELVTDSCSTKVLDSSEQPCDRYWIVYILFYLFGVTSLVPWNFLITANDYWMYKFRDVNPSNLTMVVRKTQFQAEFTSYLNVATAVPNLIFLILNSLYGHLVSIKSRLQGSLIVIMLSFLVTTALVQVNTDDWQNGFFIVTIVTVVIMTAASAVFIGGLIGIASRFSKEYMGAVVSGQSLGGVVAAAAQVVALALRVSPLHSALAYFAAADALLAAALAAGAALRRLAFFRRHARRAAAPPNRHRAATPAAVARKVALPALTMFTVFAVTMAVYPAVTVLVESHPTTAGTDWNSEYSCPAPLCLHS
;
A
#
# COMPACT_ATOMS: atom_id res chain seq x y z
N MET A 1 -15.47 -54.16 -68.28
CA MET A 1 -16.37 -54.23 -67.10
C MET A 1 -15.88 -53.14 -66.16
N ASP A 2 -16.67 -52.07 -66.08
CA ASP A 2 -16.53 -50.88 -65.23
C ASP A 2 -16.45 -51.22 -63.71
N PRO A 3 -16.15 -50.31 -62.75
CA PRO A 3 -16.18 -48.83 -62.85
C PRO A 3 -15.15 -48.00 -62.00
N THR A 4 -15.18 -46.66 -62.18
CA THR A 4 -15.07 -45.54 -61.18
C THR A 4 -13.78 -45.34 -60.35
N ALA A 5 -13.03 -44.22 -60.46
CA ALA A 5 -13.30 -42.82 -60.03
C ALA A 5 -12.88 -42.49 -58.57
N SER A 6 -11.84 -41.66 -58.40
CA SER A 6 -11.83 -40.43 -57.59
C SER A 6 -10.37 -39.96 -57.38
N VAL A 7 -10.11 -38.74 -57.81
CA VAL A 7 -8.83 -38.04 -57.70
C VAL A 7 -8.94 -37.05 -56.54
N ASN A 8 -8.00 -37.16 -55.61
CA ASN A 8 -7.46 -36.15 -54.70
C ASN A 8 -8.43 -35.14 -54.07
N ASN A 9 -8.73 -35.34 -52.78
CA ASN A 9 -9.02 -34.21 -51.87
C ASN A 9 -8.38 -34.32 -50.47
N ASP A 10 -7.49 -35.28 -50.22
CA ASP A 10 -7.00 -35.57 -48.86
C ASP A 10 -5.71 -34.82 -48.43
N ILE A 11 -5.25 -33.82 -49.18
CA ILE A 11 -3.99 -33.12 -48.87
C ILE A 11 -4.20 -31.74 -48.21
N ILE A 12 -5.44 -31.28 -48.02
CA ILE A 12 -5.72 -29.95 -47.44
C ILE A 12 -6.25 -29.97 -46.00
N GLU A 13 -6.59 -31.14 -45.42
CA GLU A 13 -7.13 -31.20 -44.04
C GLU A 13 -6.10 -31.52 -42.93
N THR A 14 -4.82 -31.71 -43.27
CA THR A 14 -3.82 -32.16 -42.29
C THR A 14 -2.89 -31.07 -41.74
N ILE A 15 -3.07 -29.80 -42.11
CA ILE A 15 -2.21 -28.70 -41.62
C ILE A 15 -2.93 -27.77 -40.61
N GLU A 16 -4.26 -27.76 -40.53
CA GLU A 16 -4.98 -26.85 -39.61
C GLU A 16 -5.30 -27.44 -38.23
N ASN A 17 -5.06 -28.74 -37.98
CA ASN A 17 -5.46 -29.40 -36.72
C ASN A 17 -4.32 -29.66 -35.72
N GLU A 18 -3.06 -29.31 -36.02
CA GLU A 18 -1.94 -29.51 -35.07
C GLU A 18 -1.60 -28.28 -34.23
N GLU A 19 -2.02 -27.06 -34.62
CA GLU A 19 -1.72 -25.85 -33.83
C GLU A 19 -2.71 -25.59 -32.68
N GLU A 20 -3.90 -26.22 -32.68
CA GLU A 20 -4.94 -25.93 -31.67
C GLU A 20 -4.98 -26.94 -30.49
N ILE A 21 -4.22 -28.04 -30.55
CA ILE A 21 -4.26 -29.11 -29.52
C ILE A 21 -3.15 -28.93 -28.45
N LEU A 22 -2.19 -28.04 -28.66
CA LEU A 22 -1.06 -27.84 -27.74
C LEU A 22 -1.34 -26.90 -26.55
N ASP A 23 -2.36 -26.02 -26.61
CA ASP A 23 -2.65 -25.07 -25.51
C ASP A 23 -3.54 -25.70 -24.41
N ASP A 24 -4.44 -26.61 -24.78
CA ASP A 24 -5.45 -27.17 -23.87
C ASP A 24 -4.90 -28.29 -22.96
N SER A 25 -3.83 -28.97 -23.40
CA SER A 25 -3.16 -30.02 -22.62
C SER A 25 -2.24 -29.45 -21.53
N GLU A 26 -1.53 -28.35 -21.80
CA GLU A 26 -0.76 -27.62 -20.80
C GLU A 26 -1.69 -26.90 -19.80
N GLU A 27 -2.81 -26.32 -20.25
CA GLU A 27 -3.81 -25.75 -19.35
C GLU A 27 -4.45 -26.82 -18.45
N ARG A 28 -4.76 -28.01 -18.98
CA ARG A 28 -5.25 -29.13 -18.15
C ARG A 28 -4.21 -29.64 -17.17
N GLU A 29 -2.92 -29.70 -17.53
CA GLU A 29 -1.86 -30.05 -16.58
C GLU A 29 -1.71 -28.99 -15.47
N LEU A 30 -1.84 -27.71 -15.81
CA LEU A 30 -1.79 -26.60 -14.85
C LEU A 30 -3.02 -26.52 -13.95
N VAL A 31 -4.20 -26.87 -14.45
CA VAL A 31 -5.46 -26.88 -13.69
C VAL A 31 -5.58 -28.14 -12.82
N THR A 32 -5.08 -29.30 -13.29
CA THR A 32 -5.06 -30.53 -12.49
C THR A 32 -3.98 -30.51 -11.40
N ASP A 33 -2.86 -29.80 -11.59
CA ASP A 33 -1.84 -29.60 -10.53
C ASP A 33 -2.32 -28.58 -9.45
N SER A 34 -3.37 -27.79 -9.73
CA SER A 34 -4.02 -26.97 -8.69
C SER A 34 -4.88 -27.80 -7.73
N CYS A 35 -5.29 -29.00 -8.13
CA CYS A 35 -6.02 -29.96 -7.27
C CYS A 35 -5.11 -31.10 -6.78
N SER A 36 -4.01 -31.39 -7.48
CA SER A 36 -2.92 -32.21 -6.97
C SER A 36 -2.06 -31.37 -6.03
N THR A 37 -2.61 -31.10 -4.85
CA THR A 37 -1.77 -30.95 -3.67
C THR A 37 -1.09 -32.30 -3.51
N LYS A 38 0.03 -32.54 -4.23
CA LYS A 38 1.04 -33.47 -3.75
C LYS A 38 1.28 -32.98 -2.34
N VAL A 39 0.80 -33.78 -1.39
CA VAL A 39 1.07 -33.67 0.02
C VAL A 39 2.60 -33.76 0.09
N LEU A 40 3.25 -32.61 -0.08
CA LEU A 40 4.63 -32.41 0.27
C LEU A 40 4.66 -32.81 1.73
N ASP A 41 5.33 -33.91 1.98
CA ASP A 41 5.53 -34.54 3.26
C ASP A 41 5.42 -33.49 4.39
N SER A 42 4.33 -33.57 5.16
CA SER A 42 3.99 -32.62 6.22
C SER A 42 5.04 -32.60 7.35
N SER A 43 6.07 -33.45 7.26
CA SER A 43 7.19 -33.56 8.18
C SER A 43 8.25 -32.45 8.06
N GLU A 44 8.28 -31.67 6.96
CA GLU A 44 9.40 -30.75 6.67
C GLU A 44 9.07 -29.25 6.55
N GLN A 45 7.82 -28.84 6.81
CA GLN A 45 7.53 -27.43 7.02
C GLN A 45 7.92 -27.06 8.47
N PRO A 46 8.92 -26.19 8.69
CA PRO A 46 9.19 -25.74 10.04
C PRO A 46 7.94 -25.00 10.53
N CYS A 47 7.37 -25.46 11.65
CA CYS A 47 6.27 -24.75 12.30
C CYS A 47 6.81 -23.44 12.88
N ASP A 48 6.08 -22.33 12.68
CA ASP A 48 6.35 -21.06 13.35
C ASP A 48 6.01 -21.19 14.84
N ARG A 49 6.93 -21.75 15.60
CA ARG A 49 6.78 -21.98 17.04
C ARG A 49 6.66 -20.60 17.70
N TYR A 50 5.49 -20.34 18.31
CA TYR A 50 5.05 -19.07 18.91
C TYR A 50 4.52 -17.98 17.95
N TRP A 51 4.23 -18.28 16.68
CA TRP A 51 3.60 -17.33 15.74
C TRP A 51 4.41 -16.02 15.55
N ILE A 52 5.73 -16.07 15.80
CA ILE A 52 6.59 -14.89 15.81
C ILE A 52 6.71 -14.33 14.40
N VAL A 53 6.86 -15.20 13.39
CA VAL A 53 6.97 -14.76 11.99
C VAL A 53 5.64 -14.13 11.57
N TYR A 54 4.51 -14.72 11.96
CA TYR A 54 3.19 -14.14 11.67
C TYR A 54 3.03 -12.73 12.24
N ILE A 55 3.37 -12.54 13.52
CA ILE A 55 3.31 -11.22 14.19
C ILE A 55 4.24 -10.20 13.50
N LEU A 56 5.41 -10.63 13.03
CA LEU A 56 6.35 -9.76 12.32
C LEU A 56 5.79 -9.30 10.96
N PHE A 57 5.20 -10.21 10.17
CA PHE A 57 4.54 -9.84 8.92
C PHE A 57 3.35 -8.91 9.15
N TYR A 58 2.59 -9.16 10.23
CA TYR A 58 1.50 -8.29 10.65
C TYR A 58 1.99 -6.88 11.00
N LEU A 59 3.04 -6.75 11.82
CA LEU A 59 3.67 -5.47 12.18
C LEU A 59 4.20 -4.72 10.95
N PHE A 60 4.81 -5.43 9.99
CA PHE A 60 5.25 -4.82 8.73
C PHE A 60 4.07 -4.33 7.88
N GLY A 61 2.96 -5.07 7.88
CA GLY A 61 1.70 -4.62 7.29
C GLY A 61 1.23 -3.30 7.88
N VAL A 62 1.12 -3.22 9.21
CA VAL A 62 0.75 -2.00 9.95
C VAL A 62 1.65 -0.84 9.54
N THR A 63 2.96 -1.04 9.62
CA THR A 63 3.96 0.01 9.37
C THR A 63 3.96 0.49 7.91
N SER A 64 3.51 -0.34 6.97
CA SER A 64 3.52 0.04 5.55
C SER A 64 2.51 1.13 5.19
N LEU A 65 1.43 1.30 5.95
CA LEU A 65 0.39 2.30 5.71
C LEU A 65 0.23 3.33 6.82
N VAL A 66 0.68 3.05 8.05
CA VAL A 66 0.61 3.98 9.18
C VAL A 66 1.15 5.38 8.86
N PRO A 67 2.34 5.56 8.25
CA PRO A 67 2.86 6.88 7.91
C PRO A 67 1.92 7.67 7.00
N TRP A 68 1.38 7.01 5.96
CA TRP A 68 0.41 7.62 5.06
C TRP A 68 -0.88 7.99 5.77
N ASN A 69 -1.43 7.06 6.57
CA ASN A 69 -2.69 7.27 7.27
C ASN A 69 -2.60 8.44 8.25
N PHE A 70 -1.52 8.58 9.01
CA PHE A 70 -1.36 9.72 9.90
C PHE A 70 -1.14 11.05 9.16
N LEU A 71 -0.48 11.05 7.99
CA LEU A 71 -0.33 12.27 7.17
C LEU A 71 -1.68 12.81 6.69
N ILE A 72 -2.56 11.94 6.19
CA ILE A 72 -3.89 12.35 5.74
C ILE A 72 -4.81 12.71 6.91
N THR A 73 -4.67 12.02 8.05
CA THR A 73 -5.44 12.29 9.26
C THR A 73 -5.10 13.65 9.88
N ALA A 74 -3.86 14.13 9.75
CA ALA A 74 -3.40 15.41 10.28
C ALA A 74 -3.89 16.65 9.50
N ASN A 75 -5.11 16.63 8.94
CA ASN A 75 -5.64 17.70 8.11
C ASN A 75 -5.64 19.07 8.82
N ASP A 76 -6.06 19.13 10.10
CA ASP A 76 -6.11 20.37 10.85
C ASP A 76 -4.72 21.00 11.05
N TYR A 77 -3.69 20.17 11.13
CA TYR A 77 -2.30 20.62 11.19
C TYR A 77 -1.85 21.26 9.88
N TRP A 78 -2.19 20.66 8.73
CA TRP A 78 -1.90 21.26 7.43
C TRP A 78 -2.66 22.58 7.23
N MET A 79 -3.94 22.63 7.64
CA MET A 79 -4.71 23.87 7.64
C MET A 79 -4.06 24.94 8.51
N TYR A 80 -3.55 24.59 9.68
CA TYR A 80 -2.85 25.52 10.57
C TYR A 80 -1.52 26.02 9.97
N LYS A 81 -0.70 25.13 9.40
CA LYS A 81 0.62 25.49 8.82
C LYS A 81 0.53 26.40 7.60
N PHE A 82 -0.52 26.23 6.79
CA PHE A 82 -0.77 27.01 5.57
C PHE A 82 -1.78 28.14 5.75
N ARG A 83 -2.10 28.50 7.00
CA ARG A 83 -3.02 29.63 7.30
C ARG A 83 -2.44 30.95 6.83
N ASP A 84 -3.34 31.90 6.56
CA ASP A 84 -2.95 33.29 6.34
C ASP A 84 -2.40 33.88 7.64
N VAL A 85 -1.17 34.39 7.57
CA VAL A 85 -0.45 34.97 8.72
C VAL A 85 -0.81 36.45 8.91
N ASN A 86 -1.18 37.14 7.82
CA ASN A 86 -1.52 38.57 7.83
C ASN A 86 -2.89 38.79 7.16
N PRO A 87 -4.00 38.51 7.87
CA PRO A 87 -5.33 38.65 7.30
C PRO A 87 -5.62 40.12 6.97
N SER A 88 -5.48 40.49 5.70
CA SER A 88 -5.65 41.87 5.25
C SER A 88 -7.11 42.28 5.07
N ASN A 89 -8.06 41.34 5.18
CA ASN A 89 -9.49 41.58 5.02
C ASN A 89 -10.30 40.92 6.15
N LEU A 90 -10.83 41.75 7.06
CA LEU A 90 -11.86 41.40 8.06
C LEU A 90 -13.24 41.17 7.42
N THR A 91 -13.30 40.56 6.23
CA THR A 91 -14.57 40.07 5.68
C THR A 91 -14.84 38.71 6.29
N MET A 92 -16.04 38.53 6.85
CA MET A 92 -16.55 37.37 7.60
C MET A 92 -16.60 36.03 6.81
N VAL A 93 -15.88 35.94 5.69
CA VAL A 93 -15.69 34.72 4.90
C VAL A 93 -14.22 34.31 5.06
N VAL A 94 -13.99 33.26 5.86
CA VAL A 94 -12.67 32.62 5.99
C VAL A 94 -12.31 32.01 4.64
N ARG A 95 -11.66 32.78 3.76
CA ARG A 95 -11.20 32.29 2.46
C ARG A 95 -9.95 31.46 2.70
N LYS A 96 -10.02 30.16 2.43
CA LYS A 96 -8.85 29.27 2.46
C LYS A 96 -7.77 29.81 1.53
N THR A 97 -6.51 29.78 1.98
CA THR A 97 -5.37 30.04 1.11
C THR A 97 -5.28 28.96 0.02
N GLN A 98 -4.56 29.25 -1.08
CA GLN A 98 -4.38 28.26 -2.14
C GLN A 98 -3.77 26.95 -1.61
N PHE A 99 -2.77 27.04 -0.72
CA PHE A 99 -2.18 25.86 -0.09
C PHE A 99 -3.18 25.10 0.78
N GLN A 100 -4.01 25.79 1.57
CA GLN A 100 -5.07 25.11 2.35
C GLN A 100 -6.09 24.38 1.46
N ALA A 101 -6.43 24.93 0.29
CA ALA A 101 -7.40 24.32 -0.60
C ALA A 101 -6.82 23.11 -1.39
N GLU A 102 -5.56 23.21 -1.82
CA GLU A 102 -4.98 22.26 -2.77
C GLU A 102 -4.02 21.23 -2.13
N PHE A 103 -3.59 21.41 -0.87
CA PHE A 103 -2.57 20.56 -0.24
C PHE A 103 -2.91 19.07 -0.31
N THR A 104 -4.15 18.69 0.00
CA THR A 104 -4.59 17.28 -0.06
C THR A 104 -4.49 16.71 -1.47
N SER A 105 -4.81 17.51 -2.49
CA SER A 105 -4.68 17.12 -3.89
C SER A 105 -3.21 16.92 -4.28
N TYR A 106 -2.33 17.85 -3.91
CA TYR A 106 -0.88 17.71 -4.13
C TYR A 106 -0.33 16.48 -3.42
N LEU A 107 -0.75 16.25 -2.18
CA LEU A 107 -0.33 15.11 -1.38
C LEU A 107 -0.73 13.79 -2.04
N ASN A 108 -1.97 13.68 -2.56
CA ASN A 108 -2.44 12.49 -3.27
C ASN A 108 -1.66 12.24 -4.57
N VAL A 109 -1.34 13.28 -5.35
CA VAL A 109 -0.53 13.13 -6.57
C VAL A 109 0.91 12.74 -6.23
N ALA A 110 1.49 13.38 -5.21
CA ALA A 110 2.84 13.13 -4.71
C ALA A 110 3.01 11.72 -4.13
N THR A 111 1.93 11.04 -3.74
CA THR A 111 1.98 9.63 -3.33
C THR A 111 1.59 8.67 -4.47
N ALA A 112 0.53 8.93 -5.22
CA ALA A 112 0.05 8.00 -6.25
C ALA A 112 1.07 7.81 -7.39
N VAL A 113 1.62 8.90 -7.93
CA VAL A 113 2.51 8.85 -9.10
C VAL A 113 3.84 8.15 -8.77
N PRO A 114 4.59 8.54 -7.71
CA PRO A 114 5.82 7.84 -7.38
C PRO A 114 5.57 6.39 -6.95
N ASN A 115 4.48 6.12 -6.22
CA ASN A 115 4.17 4.74 -5.82
C ASN A 115 4.02 3.83 -7.05
N LEU A 116 3.27 4.27 -8.07
CA LEU A 116 3.09 3.50 -9.31
C LEU A 116 4.44 3.27 -10.02
N ILE A 117 5.22 4.33 -10.21
CA ILE A 117 6.52 4.25 -10.90
C ILE A 117 7.45 3.28 -10.16
N PHE A 118 7.63 3.46 -8.85
CA PHE A 118 8.54 2.63 -8.07
C PHE A 118 8.04 1.20 -7.89
N LEU A 119 6.73 0.95 -7.90
CA LEU A 119 6.18 -0.41 -7.89
C LEU A 119 6.48 -1.14 -9.21
N ILE A 120 6.33 -0.46 -10.36
CA ILE A 120 6.71 -0.99 -11.67
C ILE A 120 8.22 -1.26 -11.72
N LEU A 121 9.05 -0.29 -11.33
CA LEU A 121 10.50 -0.44 -11.30
C LEU A 121 10.93 -1.59 -10.36
N ASN A 122 10.29 -1.71 -9.20
CA ASN A 122 10.56 -2.79 -8.26
C ASN A 122 10.12 -4.17 -8.80
N SER A 123 9.06 -4.22 -9.61
CA SER A 123 8.63 -5.45 -10.29
C SER A 123 9.65 -5.89 -11.35
N LEU A 124 10.13 -4.96 -12.18
CA LEU A 124 11.05 -5.24 -13.28
C LEU A 124 12.49 -5.50 -12.78
N TYR A 125 13.02 -4.61 -11.94
CA TYR A 125 14.43 -4.57 -11.55
C TYR A 125 14.68 -5.04 -10.12
N GLY A 126 13.64 -5.29 -9.32
CA GLY A 126 13.79 -5.66 -7.92
C GLY A 126 14.50 -7.00 -7.70
N HIS A 127 14.57 -7.87 -8.71
CA HIS A 127 15.35 -9.11 -8.67
C HIS A 127 16.87 -8.87 -8.67
N LEU A 128 17.32 -7.70 -9.12
CA LEU A 128 18.74 -7.31 -9.16
C LEU A 128 19.27 -6.92 -7.76
N VAL A 129 18.39 -6.51 -6.86
CA VAL A 129 18.75 -6.07 -5.51
C VAL A 129 18.45 -7.17 -4.50
N SER A 130 19.39 -7.46 -3.61
CA SER A 130 19.16 -8.46 -2.58
C SER A 130 17.96 -8.08 -1.70
N ILE A 131 17.08 -9.05 -1.44
CA ILE A 131 15.86 -8.83 -0.65
C ILE A 131 16.13 -8.23 0.73
N LYS A 132 17.28 -8.59 1.33
CA LYS A 132 17.72 -8.10 2.64
C LYS A 132 18.03 -6.62 2.61
N SER A 133 18.77 -6.17 1.59
CA SER A 133 19.09 -4.75 1.40
C SER A 133 17.84 -3.96 1.04
N ARG A 134 16.96 -4.54 0.21
CA ARG A 134 15.71 -3.93 -0.20
C ARG A 134 14.81 -3.62 0.99
N LEU A 135 14.51 -4.61 1.83
CA LEU A 135 13.56 -4.48 2.93
C LEU A 135 14.05 -3.54 4.05
N GLN A 136 15.33 -3.61 4.40
CA GLN A 136 15.89 -2.83 5.50
C GLN A 136 16.33 -1.44 5.05
N GLY A 137 16.89 -1.32 3.84
CA GLY A 137 17.23 -0.02 3.27
C GLY A 137 15.98 0.84 3.08
N SER A 138 14.89 0.27 2.56
CA SER A 138 13.64 1.02 2.41
C SER A 138 13.05 1.46 3.75
N LEU A 139 13.00 0.59 4.77
CA LEU A 139 12.54 0.97 6.12
C LEU A 139 13.36 2.12 6.72
N ILE A 140 14.68 2.11 6.54
CA ILE A 140 15.55 3.21 7.02
C ILE A 140 15.19 4.51 6.30
N VAL A 141 15.02 4.49 4.98
CA VAL A 141 14.65 5.69 4.21
C VAL A 141 13.27 6.20 4.61
N ILE A 142 12.28 5.33 4.82
CA ILE A 142 10.94 5.70 5.30
C ILE A 142 11.06 6.36 6.68
N MET A 143 11.77 5.73 7.62
CA MET A 143 11.96 6.25 8.98
C MET A 143 12.65 7.62 8.98
N LEU A 144 13.74 7.79 8.22
CA LEU A 144 14.44 9.08 8.15
C LEU A 144 13.57 10.18 7.52
N SER A 145 12.82 9.86 6.46
CA SER A 145 11.91 10.80 5.81
C SER A 145 10.76 11.20 6.73
N PHE A 146 10.23 10.25 7.50
CA PHE A 146 9.15 10.52 8.43
C PHE A 146 9.63 11.34 9.64
N LEU A 147 10.81 11.05 10.18
CA LEU A 147 11.45 11.86 11.22
C LEU A 147 11.67 13.32 10.79
N VAL A 148 12.04 13.56 9.52
CA VAL A 148 12.11 14.93 8.96
C VAL A 148 10.73 15.59 9.02
N THR A 149 9.67 14.87 8.61
CA THR A 149 8.30 15.38 8.69
C THR A 149 7.88 15.69 10.13
N THR A 150 8.20 14.82 11.09
CA THR A 150 7.95 15.02 12.53
C THR A 150 8.71 16.23 13.07
N ALA A 151 9.99 16.39 12.71
CA ALA A 151 10.80 17.52 13.15
C ALA A 151 10.25 18.87 12.66
N LEU A 152 9.74 18.92 11.42
CA LEU A 152 9.15 20.12 10.85
C LEU A 152 7.84 20.55 11.52
N VAL A 153 7.18 19.67 12.29
CA VAL A 153 5.97 20.03 13.05
C VAL A 153 6.25 21.22 13.97
N GLN A 154 7.32 21.18 14.76
CA GLN A 154 7.60 22.22 15.75
C GLN A 154 8.26 23.48 15.19
N VAL A 155 8.78 23.43 13.96
CA VAL A 155 9.46 24.59 13.33
C VAL A 155 8.42 25.64 12.93
N ASN A 156 8.66 26.91 13.26
CA ASN A 156 7.81 27.99 12.76
C ASN A 156 8.06 28.19 11.25
N THR A 157 7.00 28.06 10.46
CA THR A 157 7.03 28.13 8.98
C THR A 157 6.33 29.35 8.43
N ASP A 158 5.87 30.26 9.30
CA ASP A 158 5.05 31.42 8.90
C ASP A 158 5.76 32.33 7.88
N ASP A 159 7.08 32.51 8.00
CA ASP A 159 7.88 33.34 7.07
C ASP A 159 8.20 32.65 5.72
N TRP A 160 8.12 31.31 5.65
CA TRP A 160 8.64 30.53 4.52
C TRP A 160 7.73 29.36 4.12
N GLN A 161 6.41 29.57 4.17
CA GLN A 161 5.39 28.55 3.88
C GLN A 161 5.61 27.84 2.52
N ASN A 162 6.03 28.56 1.48
CA ASN A 162 6.36 27.98 0.16
C ASN A 162 7.50 26.96 0.25
N GLY A 163 8.56 27.28 0.98
CA GLY A 163 9.69 26.37 1.16
C GLY A 163 9.30 25.14 1.99
N PHE A 164 8.49 25.34 3.03
CA PHE A 164 7.96 24.25 3.84
C PHE A 164 7.10 23.29 3.00
N PHE A 165 6.25 23.83 2.13
CA PHE A 165 5.46 23.04 1.19
C PHE A 165 6.34 22.17 0.29
N ILE A 166 7.35 22.76 -0.37
CA ILE A 166 8.25 22.03 -1.28
C ILE A 166 8.99 20.92 -0.52
N VAL A 167 9.57 21.23 0.64
CA VAL A 167 10.30 20.24 1.46
C VAL A 167 9.38 19.10 1.89
N THR A 168 8.15 19.42 2.29
CA THR A 168 7.15 18.41 2.69
C THR A 168 6.81 17.49 1.53
N ILE A 169 6.48 18.03 0.36
CA ILE A 169 6.11 17.23 -0.81
C ILE A 169 7.28 16.36 -1.28
N VAL A 170 8.50 16.90 -1.34
CA VAL A 170 9.70 16.12 -1.70
C VAL A 170 9.93 14.98 -0.72
N THR A 171 9.80 15.25 0.59
CA THR A 171 9.95 14.23 1.64
C THR A 171 8.90 13.13 1.51
N VAL A 172 7.65 13.49 1.21
CA VAL A 172 6.57 12.53 0.95
C VAL A 172 6.86 11.68 -0.29
N VAL A 173 7.34 12.27 -1.39
CA VAL A 173 7.71 11.53 -2.60
C VAL A 173 8.80 10.50 -2.32
N ILE A 174 9.85 10.88 -1.59
CA ILE A 174 10.95 9.98 -1.20
C ILE A 174 10.43 8.85 -0.32
N MET A 175 9.62 9.19 0.68
CA MET A 175 9.00 8.22 1.58
C MET A 175 8.15 7.23 0.79
N THR A 176 7.28 7.70 -0.11
CA THR A 176 6.42 6.87 -0.94
C THR A 176 7.21 5.94 -1.85
N ALA A 177 8.27 6.44 -2.49
CA ALA A 177 9.15 5.61 -3.32
C ALA A 177 9.77 4.46 -2.51
N ALA A 178 10.28 4.76 -1.31
CA ALA A 178 10.80 3.75 -0.40
C ALA A 178 9.71 2.79 0.09
N SER A 179 8.50 3.27 0.38
CA SER A 179 7.34 2.44 0.74
C SER A 179 6.94 1.47 -0.36
N ALA A 180 6.95 1.88 -1.64
CA ALA A 180 6.67 1.00 -2.76
C ALA A 180 7.68 -0.16 -2.84
N VAL A 181 8.96 0.15 -2.64
CA VAL A 181 10.05 -0.83 -2.59
C VAL A 181 9.92 -1.76 -1.37
N PHE A 182 9.53 -1.22 -0.21
CA PHE A 182 9.26 -1.99 1.00
C PHE A 182 8.10 -2.97 0.83
N ILE A 183 6.94 -2.47 0.40
CA ILE A 183 5.71 -3.26 0.21
C ILE A 183 5.91 -4.33 -0.85
N GLY A 184 6.48 -3.98 -2.00
CA GLY A 184 6.79 -4.95 -3.04
C GLY A 184 7.83 -5.99 -2.57
N GLY A 185 8.76 -5.59 -1.71
CA GLY A 185 9.68 -6.49 -1.02
C GLY A 185 8.98 -7.46 -0.07
N LEU A 186 8.11 -6.92 0.78
CA LEU A 186 7.36 -7.65 1.79
C LEU A 186 6.41 -8.67 1.17
N ILE A 187 5.60 -8.26 0.18
CA ILE A 187 4.68 -9.13 -0.55
C ILE A 187 5.45 -10.20 -1.33
N GLY A 188 6.56 -9.84 -1.97
CA GLY A 188 7.40 -10.80 -2.70
C GLY A 188 8.05 -11.87 -1.82
N ILE A 189 8.25 -11.59 -0.53
CA ILE A 189 8.64 -12.59 0.45
C ILE A 189 7.42 -13.36 0.93
N ALA A 190 6.36 -12.66 1.35
CA ALA A 190 5.15 -13.25 1.91
C ALA A 190 4.50 -14.26 0.96
N SER A 191 4.55 -14.02 -0.36
CA SER A 191 4.03 -14.94 -1.38
C SER A 191 4.80 -16.27 -1.49
N ARG A 192 6.02 -16.33 -0.96
CA ARG A 192 6.82 -17.56 -0.85
C ARG A 192 6.56 -18.29 0.47
N PHE A 193 6.01 -17.59 1.45
CA PHE A 193 5.44 -18.18 2.64
C PHE A 193 3.99 -18.57 2.36
N SER A 194 3.36 -19.34 3.24
CA SER A 194 1.99 -19.79 3.07
C SER A 194 0.99 -18.61 3.02
N LYS A 195 -0.22 -18.85 2.49
CA LYS A 195 -1.23 -17.81 2.22
C LYS A 195 -1.61 -16.99 3.47
N GLU A 196 -1.45 -17.57 4.65
CA GLU A 196 -1.75 -16.97 5.95
C GLU A 196 -0.86 -15.74 6.23
N TYR A 197 0.41 -15.75 5.81
CA TYR A 197 1.32 -14.62 6.03
C TYR A 197 1.02 -13.44 5.12
N MET A 198 0.55 -13.69 3.89
CA MET A 198 0.02 -12.63 3.03
C MET A 198 -1.21 -11.99 3.66
N GLY A 199 -2.12 -12.81 4.22
CA GLY A 199 -3.27 -12.33 4.99
C GLY A 199 -2.86 -11.47 6.18
N ALA A 200 -1.80 -11.84 6.90
CA ALA A 200 -1.26 -11.05 8.02
C ALA A 200 -0.81 -9.64 7.59
N VAL A 201 -0.11 -9.53 6.46
CA VAL A 201 0.36 -8.23 5.93
C VAL A 201 -0.83 -7.32 5.59
N VAL A 202 -1.80 -7.86 4.84
CA VAL A 202 -2.99 -7.10 4.42
C VAL A 202 -3.87 -6.73 5.62
N SER A 203 -4.02 -7.63 6.60
CA SER A 203 -4.76 -7.34 7.83
C SER A 203 -4.07 -6.28 8.68
N GLY A 204 -2.74 -6.33 8.79
CA GLY A 204 -1.95 -5.30 9.47
C GLY A 204 -2.12 -3.93 8.83
N GLN A 205 -2.13 -3.86 7.50
CA GLN A 205 -2.41 -2.62 6.75
C GLN A 205 -3.74 -1.97 7.16
N SER A 206 -4.81 -2.78 7.28
CA SER A 206 -6.11 -2.30 7.75
C SER A 206 -6.05 -1.77 9.19
N LEU A 207 -5.36 -2.47 10.10
CA LEU A 207 -5.20 -2.01 11.48
C LEU A 207 -4.49 -0.65 11.54
N GLY A 208 -3.51 -0.40 10.68
CA GLY A 208 -2.86 0.90 10.57
C GLY A 208 -3.84 2.04 10.27
N GLY A 209 -4.90 1.78 9.51
CA GLY A 209 -5.98 2.75 9.25
C GLY A 209 -6.87 2.96 10.47
N VAL A 210 -7.24 1.88 11.13
CA VAL A 210 -8.04 1.93 12.37
C VAL A 210 -7.32 2.70 13.47
N VAL A 211 -6.01 2.49 13.64
CA VAL A 211 -5.20 3.20 14.63
C VAL A 211 -5.17 4.71 14.35
N ALA A 212 -4.99 5.12 13.10
CA ALA A 212 -5.00 6.53 12.73
C ALA A 212 -6.38 7.17 12.95
N ALA A 213 -7.46 6.48 12.56
CA ALA A 213 -8.83 6.94 12.78
C ALA A 213 -9.18 7.06 14.28
N ALA A 214 -8.81 6.06 15.09
CA ALA A 214 -9.01 6.10 16.54
C ALA A 214 -8.24 7.24 17.19
N ALA A 215 -6.98 7.45 16.78
CA ALA A 215 -6.18 8.58 17.24
C ALA A 215 -6.81 9.93 16.88
N GLN A 216 -7.40 10.04 15.68
CA GLN A 216 -8.15 11.22 15.25
C GLN A 216 -9.34 11.52 16.16
N VAL A 217 -10.19 10.52 16.40
CA VAL A 217 -11.38 10.65 17.26
C VAL A 217 -10.98 11.07 18.67
N VAL A 218 -9.92 10.48 19.23
CA VAL A 218 -9.43 10.84 20.57
C VAL A 218 -8.92 12.29 20.61
N ALA A 219 -8.18 12.75 19.60
CA ALA A 219 -7.68 14.12 19.57
C ALA A 219 -8.81 15.16 19.44
N LEU A 220 -9.83 14.85 18.64
CA LEU A 220 -11.04 15.67 18.51
C LEU A 220 -11.80 15.72 19.83
N ALA A 221 -12.03 14.56 20.48
CA ALA A 221 -12.73 14.47 21.76
C ALA A 221 -12.04 15.24 22.89
N LEU A 222 -10.71 15.30 22.87
CA LEU A 222 -9.90 16.03 23.85
C LEU A 222 -9.62 17.49 23.43
N ARG A 223 -10.16 17.96 22.30
CA ARG A 223 -9.90 19.29 21.70
C ARG A 223 -8.42 19.67 21.71
N VAL A 224 -7.56 18.70 21.37
CA VAL A 224 -6.12 18.91 21.35
C VAL A 224 -5.77 19.87 20.22
N SER A 225 -4.90 20.86 20.50
CA SER A 225 -4.46 21.80 19.46
C SER A 225 -3.87 21.06 18.24
N PRO A 226 -4.06 21.55 17.00
CA PRO A 226 -3.60 20.87 15.78
C PRO A 226 -2.11 20.51 15.77
N LEU A 227 -1.27 21.35 16.39
CA LEU A 227 0.17 21.13 16.47
C LEU A 227 0.51 19.92 17.37
N HIS A 228 -0.08 19.86 18.56
CA HIS A 228 0.17 18.79 19.52
C HIS A 228 -0.44 17.45 19.06
N SER A 229 -1.60 17.47 18.41
CA SER A 229 -2.20 16.24 17.84
C SER A 229 -1.37 15.69 16.69
N ALA A 230 -0.91 16.52 15.75
CA ALA A 230 -0.01 16.08 14.68
C ALA A 230 1.33 15.57 15.20
N LEU A 231 1.91 16.22 16.22
CA LEU A 231 3.12 15.72 16.85
C LEU A 231 2.90 14.33 17.45
N ALA A 232 1.78 14.10 18.14
CA ALA A 232 1.45 12.80 18.71
C ALA A 232 1.26 11.72 17.63
N TYR A 233 0.54 12.05 16.55
CA TYR A 233 0.35 11.17 15.40
C TYR A 233 1.67 10.76 14.77
N PHE A 234 2.53 11.75 14.47
CA PHE A 234 3.76 11.49 13.76
C PHE A 234 4.79 10.77 14.65
N ALA A 235 4.86 11.12 15.94
CA ALA A 235 5.68 10.39 16.90
C ALA A 235 5.23 8.93 17.09
N ALA A 236 3.92 8.66 17.08
CA ALA A 236 3.39 7.30 17.14
C ALA A 236 3.78 6.48 15.89
N ALA A 237 3.72 7.09 14.70
CA ALA A 237 4.18 6.47 13.47
C ALA A 237 5.70 6.19 13.49
N ASP A 238 6.51 7.15 13.96
CA ASP A 238 7.96 6.96 14.13
C ASP A 238 8.29 5.81 15.10
N ALA A 239 7.55 5.69 16.21
CA ALA A 239 7.72 4.60 17.14
C ALA A 239 7.39 3.23 16.51
N LEU A 240 6.32 3.15 15.71
CA LEU A 240 5.95 1.94 14.96
C LEU A 240 6.99 1.61 13.88
N LEU A 241 7.51 2.62 13.17
CA LEU A 241 8.60 2.46 12.20
C LEU A 241 9.89 1.96 12.86
N ALA A 242 10.26 2.51 14.02
CA ALA A 242 11.43 2.06 14.78
C ALA A 242 11.25 0.61 15.27
N ALA A 243 10.05 0.27 15.77
CA ALA A 243 9.72 -1.10 16.15
C ALA A 243 9.83 -2.06 14.96
N ALA A 244 9.32 -1.69 13.78
CA ALA A 244 9.45 -2.46 12.56
C ALA A 244 10.90 -2.59 12.09
N LEU A 245 11.71 -1.54 12.20
CA LEU A 245 13.12 -1.59 11.84
C LEU A 245 13.89 -2.58 12.73
N ALA A 246 13.69 -2.51 14.05
CA ALA A 246 14.24 -3.45 15.02
C ALA A 246 13.76 -4.88 14.80
N ALA A 247 12.46 -5.06 14.56
CA ALA A 247 11.81 -6.32 14.23
C ALA A 247 12.39 -6.94 12.95
N GLY A 248 12.63 -6.14 11.91
CA GLY A 248 13.29 -6.61 10.69
C GLY A 248 14.75 -6.98 10.90
N ALA A 249 15.46 -6.30 11.81
CA ALA A 249 16.80 -6.71 12.21
C ALA A 249 16.79 -8.04 12.97
N ALA A 250 15.83 -8.26 13.87
CA ALA A 250 15.63 -9.50 14.59
C ALA A 250 15.23 -10.66 13.66
N LEU A 251 14.31 -10.42 12.71
CA LEU A 251 13.88 -11.41 11.71
C LEU A 251 15.06 -11.97 10.91
N ARG A 252 16.06 -11.13 10.60
CA ARG A 252 17.30 -11.58 9.92
C ARG A 252 18.14 -12.53 10.76
N ARG A 253 18.06 -12.45 12.10
CA ARG A 253 18.81 -13.34 13.01
C ARG A 253 18.11 -14.70 13.17
N LEU A 254 16.78 -14.77 12.99
CA LEU A 254 16.02 -16.01 13.13
C LEU A 254 16.46 -17.08 12.12
N ALA A 255 16.83 -18.25 12.65
CA ALA A 255 17.27 -19.40 11.85
C ALA A 255 16.18 -19.91 10.89
N PHE A 256 14.91 -19.75 11.29
CA PHE A 256 13.73 -20.08 10.49
C PHE A 256 13.67 -19.29 9.18
N PHE A 257 13.72 -17.96 9.26
CA PHE A 257 13.73 -17.08 8.10
C PHE A 257 14.94 -17.35 7.20
N ARG A 258 16.10 -17.60 7.81
CA ARG A 258 17.34 -17.94 7.08
C ARG A 258 17.22 -19.24 6.30
N ARG A 259 16.52 -20.25 6.82
CA ARG A 259 16.35 -21.56 6.16
C ARG A 259 15.32 -21.48 5.03
N HIS A 260 14.20 -20.78 5.23
CA HIS A 260 13.22 -20.52 4.17
C HIS A 260 13.79 -19.62 3.05
N ALA A 261 14.50 -18.54 3.41
CA ALA A 261 15.16 -17.68 2.43
C ALA A 261 16.28 -18.40 1.65
N ARG A 262 16.96 -19.39 2.26
CA ARG A 262 17.96 -20.23 1.58
C ARG A 262 17.31 -21.27 0.65
N ARG A 263 16.24 -21.94 1.08
CA ARG A 263 15.44 -22.83 0.20
C ARG A 263 14.90 -22.06 -1.01
N ALA A 264 14.47 -20.82 -0.80
CA ALA A 264 13.98 -19.94 -1.87
C ALA A 264 15.09 -19.30 -2.75
N ALA A 265 16.37 -19.46 -2.36
CA ALA A 265 17.54 -19.03 -3.13
C ALA A 265 18.27 -20.21 -3.80
N ALA A 266 17.79 -21.44 -3.61
CA ALA A 266 18.22 -22.57 -4.43
C ALA A 266 17.87 -22.26 -5.89
N PRO A 267 18.78 -22.55 -6.85
CA PRO A 267 18.54 -22.21 -8.24
C PRO A 267 17.22 -22.83 -8.69
N PRO A 268 16.32 -22.05 -9.33
CA PRO A 268 15.09 -22.61 -9.85
C PRO A 268 15.45 -23.75 -10.82
N ASN A 269 14.75 -24.88 -10.72
CA ASN A 269 14.85 -25.91 -11.74
C ASN A 269 14.61 -25.24 -13.10
N ARG A 270 15.63 -25.28 -13.99
CA ARG A 270 15.66 -24.59 -15.29
C ARG A 270 14.48 -24.92 -16.22
N HIS A 271 13.69 -25.95 -15.90
CA HIS A 271 12.51 -26.38 -16.65
C HIS A 271 11.24 -25.53 -16.44
N ARG A 272 11.22 -24.52 -15.56
CA ARG A 272 10.01 -23.72 -15.23
C ARG A 272 10.25 -22.20 -15.25
N ALA A 273 11.00 -21.69 -16.22
CA ALA A 273 11.11 -20.24 -16.43
C ALA A 273 9.85 -19.71 -17.11
N ALA A 274 8.80 -19.45 -16.32
CA ALA A 274 7.59 -18.81 -16.83
C ALA A 274 7.93 -17.39 -17.34
N THR A 275 7.54 -17.08 -18.57
CA THR A 275 7.67 -15.74 -19.14
C THR A 275 6.81 -14.76 -18.34
N PRO A 276 7.28 -13.50 -18.10
CA PRO A 276 6.49 -12.49 -17.40
C PRO A 276 5.09 -12.27 -18.00
N ALA A 277 4.96 -12.42 -19.31
CA ALA A 277 3.67 -12.34 -20.02
C ALA A 277 2.71 -13.48 -19.66
N ALA A 278 3.20 -14.72 -19.54
CA ALA A 278 2.39 -15.87 -19.14
C ALA A 278 1.88 -15.72 -17.69
N VAL A 279 2.75 -15.21 -16.81
CA VAL A 279 2.35 -14.87 -15.42
C VAL A 279 1.29 -13.77 -15.45
N ALA A 280 1.51 -12.67 -16.20
CA ALA A 280 0.58 -11.56 -16.30
C ALA A 280 -0.82 -12.01 -16.80
N ARG A 281 -0.89 -12.90 -17.79
CA ARG A 281 -2.16 -13.46 -18.29
C ARG A 281 -2.90 -14.25 -17.20
N LYS A 282 -2.18 -15.06 -16.40
CA LYS A 282 -2.77 -15.83 -15.30
C LYS A 282 -3.27 -14.99 -14.13
N VAL A 283 -2.58 -13.90 -13.79
CA VAL A 283 -3.02 -12.99 -12.72
C VAL A 283 -3.92 -11.84 -13.20
N ALA A 284 -4.21 -11.74 -14.50
CA ALA A 284 -4.98 -10.64 -15.07
C ALA A 284 -6.36 -10.49 -14.42
N LEU A 285 -7.09 -11.59 -14.23
CA LEU A 285 -8.43 -11.54 -13.63
C LEU A 285 -8.39 -11.12 -12.14
N PRO A 286 -7.59 -11.74 -11.26
CA PRO A 286 -7.42 -11.25 -9.88
C PRO A 286 -6.93 -9.80 -9.79
N ALA A 287 -6.01 -9.39 -10.67
CA ALA A 287 -5.52 -8.01 -10.72
C ALA A 287 -6.62 -7.02 -11.13
N LEU A 288 -7.44 -7.38 -12.13
CA LEU A 288 -8.59 -6.59 -12.54
C LEU A 288 -9.64 -6.49 -11.43
N THR A 289 -9.89 -7.57 -10.69
CA THR A 289 -10.79 -7.54 -9.53
C THR A 289 -10.28 -6.59 -8.46
N MET A 290 -8.99 -6.68 -8.08
CA MET A 290 -8.40 -5.76 -7.11
C MET A 290 -8.45 -4.31 -7.61
N PHE A 291 -8.10 -4.07 -8.87
CA PHE A 291 -8.17 -2.75 -9.47
C PHE A 291 -9.58 -2.15 -9.38
N THR A 292 -10.61 -2.91 -9.77
CA THR A 292 -12.00 -2.46 -9.71
C THR A 292 -12.44 -2.15 -8.28
N VAL A 293 -12.08 -3.00 -7.31
CA VAL A 293 -12.38 -2.73 -5.89
C VAL A 293 -11.74 -1.43 -5.43
N PHE A 294 -10.43 -1.25 -5.64
CA PHE A 294 -9.74 -0.02 -5.25
C PHE A 294 -10.23 1.22 -5.99
N ALA A 295 -10.55 1.10 -7.29
CA ALA A 295 -11.05 2.20 -8.10
C ALA A 295 -12.41 2.68 -7.59
N VAL A 296 -13.35 1.76 -7.33
CA VAL A 296 -14.67 2.10 -6.77
C VAL A 296 -14.52 2.67 -5.36
N THR A 297 -13.69 2.06 -4.50
CA THR A 297 -13.46 2.56 -3.14
C THR A 297 -12.87 3.96 -3.14
N MET A 298 -11.82 4.25 -3.92
CA MET A 298 -11.18 5.57 -3.96
C MET A 298 -12.05 6.64 -4.65
N ALA A 299 -12.93 6.25 -5.57
CA ALA A 299 -13.87 7.17 -6.20
C ALA A 299 -14.94 7.68 -5.22
N VAL A 300 -15.34 6.84 -4.25
CA VAL A 300 -16.39 7.16 -3.28
C VAL A 300 -15.80 7.66 -1.95
N TYR A 301 -14.77 7.00 -1.44
CA TYR A 301 -14.14 7.30 -0.16
C TYR A 301 -12.74 7.92 -0.35
N PRO A 302 -12.40 9.02 0.34
CA PRO A 302 -13.24 9.76 1.28
C PRO A 302 -14.14 10.82 0.62
N ALA A 303 -13.86 11.22 -0.63
CA ALA A 303 -14.37 12.46 -1.23
C ALA A 303 -15.91 12.62 -1.23
N VAL A 304 -16.66 11.55 -1.46
CA VAL A 304 -18.14 11.58 -1.43
C VAL A 304 -18.64 11.34 0.00
N THR A 305 -18.03 10.40 0.71
CA THR A 305 -18.46 10.01 2.06
C THR A 305 -18.34 11.11 3.11
N VAL A 306 -17.39 12.04 2.95
CA VAL A 306 -17.21 13.17 3.89
C VAL A 306 -18.30 14.24 3.76
N LEU A 307 -19.11 14.18 2.69
CA LEU A 307 -20.22 15.11 2.44
C LEU A 307 -21.53 14.63 3.11
N VAL A 308 -21.54 13.46 3.74
CA VAL A 308 -22.73 12.92 4.39
C VAL A 308 -22.93 13.57 5.75
N GLU A 309 -24.08 14.18 5.96
CA GLU A 309 -24.47 14.83 7.22
C GLU A 309 -25.42 13.96 8.06
N SER A 310 -25.36 14.09 9.39
CA SER A 310 -26.26 13.38 10.32
C SER A 310 -27.65 14.02 10.37
N HIS A 311 -28.70 13.20 10.28
CA HIS A 311 -30.10 13.62 10.38
C HIS A 311 -30.82 12.96 11.57
N PRO A 312 -31.62 13.68 12.38
CA PRO A 312 -31.93 15.10 12.28
C PRO A 312 -30.74 16.00 12.65
N THR A 313 -30.60 17.11 11.94
CA THR A 313 -29.68 18.22 12.25
C THR A 313 -30.03 18.75 13.64
N THR A 314 -29.41 18.16 14.65
CA THR A 314 -29.51 18.61 16.04
C THR A 314 -28.72 19.91 16.15
N ALA A 315 -29.42 21.03 15.91
CA ALA A 315 -28.87 22.36 16.09
C ALA A 315 -28.44 22.51 17.57
N GLY A 316 -27.14 22.71 17.80
CA GLY A 316 -26.58 23.02 19.12
C GLY A 316 -25.89 21.87 19.87
N THR A 317 -25.66 20.69 19.27
CA THR A 317 -24.82 19.63 19.87
C THR A 317 -23.49 19.50 19.13
N ASP A 318 -22.39 19.33 19.89
CA ASP A 318 -21.01 19.19 19.38
C ASP A 318 -20.82 18.06 18.34
N TRP A 319 -21.78 17.13 18.26
CA TRP A 319 -21.79 16.00 17.33
C TRP A 319 -21.74 16.39 15.85
N ASN A 320 -22.56 17.37 15.43
CA ASN A 320 -22.64 17.75 14.01
C ASN A 320 -21.42 18.56 13.57
N SER A 321 -20.80 19.32 14.47
CA SER A 321 -19.65 20.19 14.17
C SER A 321 -18.28 19.54 14.36
N GLU A 322 -18.15 18.55 15.27
CA GLU A 322 -16.85 17.95 15.61
C GLU A 322 -16.67 16.51 15.07
N TYR A 323 -17.74 15.73 14.89
CA TYR A 323 -17.64 14.28 14.60
C TYR A 323 -18.23 13.85 13.26
N SER A 324 -19.29 14.51 12.78
CA SER A 324 -19.95 14.13 11.52
C SER A 324 -19.24 14.68 10.28
N CYS A 325 -18.48 15.76 10.41
CA CYS A 325 -17.66 16.31 9.34
C CYS A 325 -16.38 16.87 9.98
N PRO A 326 -15.16 16.51 9.52
CA PRO A 326 -14.01 17.35 9.81
C PRO A 326 -14.38 18.76 9.36
N ALA A 327 -13.93 19.77 10.08
CA ALA A 327 -14.36 21.16 9.90
C ALA A 327 -14.16 21.83 8.51
N PRO A 328 -13.55 21.27 7.42
CA PRO A 328 -13.40 22.04 6.20
C PRO A 328 -14.67 22.33 5.39
N LEU A 329 -15.82 21.70 5.70
CA LEU A 329 -17.03 21.74 4.83
C LEU A 329 -18.26 22.45 5.43
N CYS A 330 -18.36 22.60 6.76
CA CYS A 330 -19.50 23.29 7.38
C CYS A 330 -19.51 24.83 7.22
N LEU A 331 -18.57 25.41 6.48
CA LEU A 331 -18.54 26.85 6.14
C LEU A 331 -19.18 27.17 4.78
N HIS A 332 -19.73 26.17 4.09
CA HIS A 332 -20.55 26.35 2.89
C HIS A 332 -21.95 25.79 3.11
N SER A 333 -22.69 26.40 4.04
CA SER A 333 -24.15 26.42 4.07
C SER A 333 -24.62 27.66 4.83
#